data_AF-A0A357IQZ7-F1
#
_entry.id   AF-A0A357IQZ7-F1
#
_cell.length_a   1.000
_cell.length_b   1.000
_cell.length_c   1.000
_cell.angle_alpha   90.00
_cell.angle_beta   90.00
_cell.angle_gamma   90.00
#
_symmetry.space_group_name_H-M   'P 1'
#
loop_
_entity.id
_entity.type
_entity.pdbx_description
1 polymer ?
#
loop_
_entity_poly.entity_id
_entity_poly.type
_entity_poly.pdbx_seq_one_letter_code
_entity_poly.pdbx_strand_id
1 'polypeptide(L)'
;DCILLADEDGWNGTAFDEYVLIEYYTPTGLNELDGKTSYLGTGSLSSAGVRIWHVDNRLYLYDDNGSERGWATDAQISAGNFGSCYADFALSNSSKNYYSKALSSYNALTLVSPKGTRFTSKKLSSNQDLFQAGDAFSLLDSSVSSTYKNYFPAGGNLDNGKELPYKVEVVSAGGEQAKIRISKKA
;
A
#
# COMPACT_ATOMS: atom_id res chain seq x y z
N ASP A 1 3.44 -13.87 -7.27
CA ASP A 1 2.80 -12.88 -8.16
C ASP A 1 2.04 -11.85 -7.36
N CYS A 2 1.97 -10.64 -7.89
CA CYS A 2 1.21 -9.53 -7.30
C CYS A 2 0.41 -8.81 -8.39
N ILE A 3 -0.62 -8.09 -7.95
CA ILE A 3 -1.47 -7.26 -8.81
C ILE A 3 -1.42 -5.83 -8.27
N LEU A 4 -1.17 -4.88 -9.17
CA LEU A 4 -1.16 -3.46 -8.88
C LEU A 4 -2.45 -2.83 -9.39
N LEU A 5 -3.08 -2.00 -8.55
CA LEU A 5 -4.26 -1.19 -8.87
C LEU A 5 -3.92 0.29 -8.65
N ALA A 6 -3.85 1.05 -9.73
CA ALA A 6 -3.65 2.51 -9.72
C ALA A 6 -5.01 3.25 -9.74
N ASP A 7 -5.01 4.57 -9.93
CA ASP A 7 -6.26 5.32 -10.11
C ASP A 7 -6.92 5.07 -11.49
N GLU A 8 -7.86 5.94 -11.86
CA GLU A 8 -8.58 5.88 -13.13
C GLU A 8 -7.73 6.20 -14.38
N ASP A 9 -6.68 7.01 -14.23
CA ASP A 9 -5.74 7.36 -15.30
C ASP A 9 -4.71 6.23 -15.52
N GLY A 10 -4.60 5.34 -14.54
CA GLY A 10 -3.82 4.11 -14.64
C GLY A 10 -2.41 4.27 -14.08
N TRP A 11 -1.62 3.20 -14.21
CA TRP A 11 -0.26 3.15 -13.68
C TRP A 11 0.70 3.92 -14.57
N ASN A 12 1.53 4.78 -13.98
CA ASN A 12 2.49 5.60 -14.73
C ASN A 12 3.69 4.82 -15.31
N GLY A 13 3.72 3.49 -15.14
CA GLY A 13 4.78 2.63 -15.66
C GLY A 13 6.02 2.54 -14.79
N THR A 14 6.02 3.14 -13.59
CA THR A 14 7.18 3.18 -12.69
C THR A 14 6.83 2.76 -11.27
N ALA A 15 7.84 2.44 -10.46
CA ALA A 15 7.61 2.15 -9.04
C ALA A 15 7.31 3.42 -8.21
N PHE A 16 7.43 4.61 -8.80
CA PHE A 16 7.32 5.91 -8.14
C PHE A 16 5.92 6.48 -8.35
N ASP A 17 4.95 5.89 -7.67
CA ASP A 17 3.54 6.21 -7.82
C ASP A 17 2.81 5.87 -6.51
N GLU A 18 1.53 6.20 -6.45
CA GLU A 18 0.61 5.79 -5.38
C GLU A 18 -0.38 4.75 -5.91
N TYR A 19 -0.45 3.58 -5.27
CA TYR A 19 -1.26 2.47 -5.74
C TYR A 19 -1.60 1.48 -4.62
N VAL A 20 -2.53 0.58 -4.92
CA VAL A 20 -2.81 -0.59 -4.09
C VAL A 20 -2.12 -1.81 -4.68
N LEU A 21 -1.34 -2.50 -3.85
CA LEU A 21 -0.68 -3.76 -4.20
C LEU A 21 -1.38 -4.93 -3.52
N ILE A 22 -1.74 -5.94 -4.30
CA ILE A 22 -2.36 -7.17 -3.84
C ILE A 22 -1.39 -8.32 -4.06
N GLU A 23 -1.15 -9.12 -3.04
CA GLU A 23 -0.34 -10.32 -3.13
C GLU A 23 -0.98 -11.48 -2.37
N TYR A 24 -0.59 -12.70 -2.72
CA TYR A 24 -0.99 -13.87 -1.97
C TYR A 24 0.12 -14.30 -1.02
N TYR A 25 -0.15 -14.26 0.27
CA TYR A 25 0.74 -14.75 1.30
C TYR A 25 0.50 -16.25 1.53
N THR A 26 1.56 -17.04 1.45
CA THR A 26 1.58 -18.45 1.88
C THR A 26 2.64 -18.64 2.96
N PRO A 27 2.34 -19.38 4.05
CA PRO A 27 3.31 -19.71 5.10
C PRO A 27 4.20 -20.88 4.67
N THR A 28 4.89 -20.70 3.55
CA THR A 28 5.77 -21.70 2.91
C THR A 28 7.17 -21.14 2.75
N GLY A 29 8.20 -21.99 2.78
CA GLY A 29 9.59 -21.56 2.56
C GLY A 29 10.05 -20.56 3.64
N LEU A 30 10.57 -19.40 3.23
CA LEU A 30 11.04 -18.39 4.18
C LEU A 30 9.92 -17.88 5.09
N ASN A 31 8.71 -17.69 4.55
CA ASN A 31 7.53 -17.29 5.32
C ASN A 31 7.14 -18.32 6.38
N GLU A 32 7.40 -19.61 6.14
CA GLU A 32 7.15 -20.68 7.12
C GLU A 32 8.15 -20.62 8.28
N LEU A 33 9.42 -20.36 7.96
CA LEU A 33 10.47 -20.19 8.96
C LEU A 33 10.15 -19.00 9.86
N ASP A 34 9.81 -17.85 9.27
CA ASP A 34 9.37 -16.65 9.98
C ASP A 34 8.06 -16.90 10.74
N GLY A 35 7.16 -17.71 10.15
CA GLY A 35 5.94 -18.29 10.72
C GLY A 35 6.15 -19.00 12.05
N LYS A 36 7.17 -19.86 12.10
CA LYS A 36 7.43 -20.79 13.20
C LYS A 36 8.44 -20.29 14.21
N THR A 37 9.34 -19.40 13.77
CA THR A 37 10.43 -18.91 14.59
C THR A 37 10.01 -17.62 15.26
N SER A 38 9.82 -17.65 16.58
CA SER A 38 9.54 -16.43 17.33
C SER A 38 10.81 -15.59 17.46
N TYR A 39 11.05 -14.72 16.49
CA TYR A 39 12.02 -13.66 16.62
C TYR A 39 11.43 -12.60 17.55
N LEU A 40 11.97 -12.49 18.77
CA LEU A 40 11.62 -11.44 19.76
C LEU A 40 10.15 -11.44 20.24
N GLY A 41 9.49 -12.60 20.30
CA GLY A 41 8.11 -12.69 20.81
C GLY A 41 7.04 -12.15 19.86
N THR A 42 7.38 -12.03 18.57
CA THR A 42 6.46 -11.51 17.56
C THR A 42 5.46 -12.59 17.11
N GLY A 43 4.19 -12.21 16.98
CA GLY A 43 3.14 -13.07 16.45
C GLY A 43 3.33 -13.25 14.94
N SER A 44 3.23 -14.49 14.47
CA SER A 44 3.57 -14.82 13.10
C SER A 44 2.36 -15.19 12.25
N LEU A 45 2.45 -14.88 10.96
CA LEU A 45 1.47 -15.29 9.96
C LEU A 45 1.65 -16.79 9.72
N SER A 46 0.64 -17.58 10.05
CA SER A 46 0.69 -19.06 9.98
C SER A 46 -0.35 -19.64 9.04
N SER A 47 -1.13 -18.79 8.37
CA SER A 47 -2.17 -19.19 7.43
C SER A 47 -1.98 -18.47 6.11
N ALA A 48 -2.41 -19.09 5.03
CA ALA A 48 -2.40 -18.44 3.72
C ALA A 48 -3.55 -17.43 3.63
N GLY A 49 -3.39 -16.40 2.80
CA GLY A 49 -4.41 -15.36 2.61
C GLY A 49 -3.92 -14.22 1.73
N VAL A 50 -4.84 -13.34 1.33
CA VAL A 50 -4.51 -12.19 0.48
C VAL A 50 -4.05 -11.02 1.35
N ARG A 51 -2.89 -10.44 1.02
CA ARG A 51 -2.44 -9.17 1.61
C ARG A 51 -2.72 -8.03 0.64
N ILE A 52 -3.19 -6.92 1.20
CA ILE A 52 -3.44 -5.68 0.46
C ILE A 52 -2.61 -4.58 1.11
N TRP A 53 -1.84 -3.86 0.30
CA TRP A 53 -1.01 -2.75 0.72
C TRP A 53 -1.48 -1.48 0.03
N HIS A 54 -1.60 -0.39 0.79
CA HIS A 54 -1.49 0.95 0.23
C HIS A 54 0.00 1.27 0.11
N VAL A 55 0.44 1.57 -1.11
CA VAL A 55 1.79 1.97 -1.43
C VAL A 55 1.74 3.42 -1.85
N ASP A 56 2.54 4.24 -1.19
CA ASP A 56 2.71 5.64 -1.53
C ASP A 56 4.21 5.90 -1.69
N ASN A 57 4.68 5.82 -2.93
CA ASN A 57 6.09 5.92 -3.27
C ASN A 57 6.36 7.13 -4.18
N ARG A 58 5.50 8.15 -4.07
CA ARG A 58 5.63 9.40 -4.83
C ARG A 58 6.92 10.12 -4.47
N LEU A 59 7.52 10.74 -5.46
CA LEU A 59 8.74 11.52 -5.31
C LEU A 59 8.42 12.99 -5.05
N TYR A 60 9.20 13.61 -4.18
CA TYR A 60 9.14 15.05 -3.93
C TYR A 60 10.39 15.73 -4.47
N LEU A 61 10.20 16.91 -5.04
CA LEU A 61 11.24 17.68 -5.69
C LEU A 61 11.82 18.72 -4.74
N TYR A 62 13.14 18.83 -4.80
CA TYR A 62 13.92 19.82 -4.07
C TYR A 62 14.85 20.55 -5.05
N ASP A 63 15.04 21.84 -4.86
CA ASP A 63 16.08 22.56 -5.60
C ASP A 63 17.49 22.27 -5.07
N ASP A 64 18.52 22.77 -5.74
CA ASP A 64 19.93 22.57 -5.35
C ASP A 64 20.27 23.08 -3.93
N ASN A 65 19.44 23.93 -3.33
CA ASN A 65 19.60 24.41 -1.96
C ASN A 65 18.83 23.56 -0.93
N GLY A 66 18.15 22.49 -1.38
CA GLY A 66 17.31 21.63 -0.56
C GLY A 66 15.93 22.25 -0.24
N SER A 67 15.50 23.27 -0.98
CA SER A 67 14.18 23.88 -0.80
C SER A 67 13.10 23.08 -1.52
N GLU A 68 11.97 22.89 -0.86
CA GLU A 68 10.81 22.17 -1.39
C GLU A 68 10.21 22.84 -2.64
N ARG A 69 9.96 22.03 -3.69
CA ARG A 69 9.39 22.48 -4.97
C ARG A 69 8.08 21.80 -5.36
N GLY A 70 7.70 20.73 -4.64
CA GLY A 70 6.43 20.02 -4.82
C GLY A 70 6.61 18.59 -5.32
N TRP A 71 5.50 17.92 -5.62
CA TRP A 71 5.49 16.53 -6.09
C TRP A 71 6.00 16.41 -7.53
N ALA A 72 6.76 15.36 -7.81
CA ALA A 72 7.14 15.00 -9.17
C ALA A 72 5.90 14.54 -9.96
N THR A 73 5.79 14.99 -11.21
CA THR A 73 4.75 14.54 -12.14
C THR A 73 5.16 13.25 -12.86
N ASP A 74 4.19 12.49 -13.34
CA ASP A 74 4.45 11.28 -14.14
C ASP A 74 5.37 11.55 -15.33
N ALA A 75 5.16 12.68 -16.03
CA ALA A 75 6.00 13.07 -17.15
C ALA A 75 7.48 13.28 -16.75
N GLN A 76 7.74 13.89 -15.59
CA GLN A 76 9.11 14.07 -15.07
C GLN A 76 9.73 12.74 -14.68
N ILE A 77 8.97 11.87 -14.02
CA ILE A 77 9.41 10.55 -13.58
C ILE A 77 9.76 9.67 -14.78
N SER A 78 8.85 9.55 -15.76
CA SER A 78 9.08 8.77 -16.98
C SER A 78 10.24 9.31 -17.81
N ALA A 79 10.44 10.63 -17.85
CA ALA A 79 11.57 11.24 -18.55
C ALA A 79 12.91 11.15 -17.79
N GLY A 80 12.87 10.84 -16.48
CA GLY A 80 14.05 10.93 -15.61
C GLY A 80 14.65 12.33 -15.56
N ASN A 81 13.82 13.37 -15.77
CA ASN A 81 14.26 14.76 -15.87
C ASN A 81 13.41 15.65 -14.97
N PHE A 82 14.07 16.26 -13.99
CA PHE A 82 13.45 17.09 -12.96
C PHE A 82 13.82 18.58 -13.08
N GLY A 83 14.39 18.99 -14.22
CA GLY A 83 14.84 20.37 -14.45
C GLY A 83 16.01 20.74 -13.53
N SER A 84 15.90 21.87 -12.83
CA SER A 84 16.87 22.33 -11.81
C SER A 84 16.59 21.76 -10.41
N CYS A 85 15.83 20.67 -10.32
CA CYS A 85 15.52 20.00 -9.07
C CYS A 85 16.15 18.60 -9.08
N TYR A 86 16.31 18.03 -7.88
CA TYR A 86 16.47 16.60 -7.69
C TYR A 86 15.22 16.01 -7.04
N ALA A 87 14.99 14.72 -7.24
CA ALA A 87 13.87 13.98 -6.67
C ALA A 87 14.34 13.10 -5.51
N ASP A 88 13.54 13.01 -4.46
CA ASP A 88 13.79 12.12 -3.31
C ASP A 88 12.49 11.45 -2.86
N PHE A 89 12.62 10.35 -2.11
CA PHE A 89 11.49 9.67 -1.49
C PHE A 89 10.88 10.55 -0.41
N ALA A 90 9.64 10.96 -0.63
CA ALA A 90 8.93 11.82 0.32
C ALA A 90 8.48 11.08 1.58
N LEU A 91 8.35 9.75 1.49
CA LEU A 91 7.64 8.91 2.42
C LEU A 91 8.52 7.76 2.91
N SER A 92 8.31 7.37 4.17
CA SER A 92 9.08 6.29 4.78
C SER A 92 8.29 5.59 5.87
N ASN A 93 8.58 4.31 6.08
CA ASN A 93 8.16 3.58 7.27
C ASN A 93 9.22 3.62 8.39
N SER A 94 10.29 4.41 8.23
CA SER A 94 11.33 4.59 9.24
C SER A 94 10.89 5.56 10.33
N SER A 95 11.25 5.27 11.58
CA SER A 95 11.02 6.16 12.73
C SER A 95 11.92 7.40 12.74
N LYS A 96 12.93 7.45 11.87
CA LYS A 96 13.85 8.59 11.74
C LYS A 96 13.44 9.39 10.50
N ASN A 97 12.69 10.47 10.72
CA ASN A 97 12.20 11.44 9.73
C ASN A 97 13.32 12.25 9.03
N TYR A 98 14.49 11.66 8.77
CA TYR A 98 15.63 12.42 8.27
C TYR A 98 15.41 12.92 6.82
N TYR A 99 14.57 12.21 6.04
CA TYR A 99 14.30 12.49 4.63
C TYR A 99 12.81 12.76 4.33
N SER A 100 11.88 12.35 5.20
CA SER A 100 10.43 12.57 5.03
C SER A 100 9.96 13.91 5.62
N LYS A 101 10.71 14.99 5.36
CA LYS A 101 10.41 16.32 5.91
C LYS A 101 9.03 16.84 5.51
N ALA A 102 8.56 16.44 4.33
CA ALA A 102 7.29 16.91 3.80
C ALA A 102 6.09 16.44 4.63
N LEU A 103 6.06 15.20 5.15
CA LEU A 103 4.83 14.62 5.71
C LEU A 103 5.08 13.52 6.76
N SER A 104 5.28 13.90 8.03
CA SER A 104 5.51 12.97 9.15
C SER A 104 4.34 12.03 9.49
N SER A 105 3.18 12.20 8.85
CA SER A 105 1.97 11.39 9.05
C SER A 105 1.72 10.35 7.95
N TYR A 106 2.58 10.26 6.94
CA TYR A 106 2.39 9.42 5.76
C TYR A 106 3.43 8.29 5.76
N ASN A 107 2.99 7.08 5.39
CA ASN A 107 3.84 5.89 5.33
C ASN A 107 4.04 5.50 3.87
N ALA A 108 5.25 5.07 3.50
CA ALA A 108 5.48 4.54 2.15
C ALA A 108 4.70 3.24 1.88
N LEU A 109 4.56 2.40 2.91
CA LEU A 109 3.80 1.16 2.88
C LEU A 109 2.83 1.10 4.05
N THR A 110 1.58 0.77 3.79
CA THR A 110 0.58 0.53 4.83
C THR A 110 -0.15 -0.78 4.54
N LEU A 111 -0.05 -1.76 5.44
CA LEU A 111 -0.86 -2.99 5.37
C LEU A 111 -2.32 -2.64 5.67
N VAL A 112 -3.20 -2.90 4.72
CA VAL A 112 -4.65 -2.78 4.88
C VAL A 112 -5.17 -4.06 5.52
N SER A 113 -5.83 -3.94 6.67
CA SER A 113 -6.42 -5.09 7.37
C SER A 113 -7.94 -5.12 7.15
N PRO A 114 -8.53 -6.29 6.83
CA PRO A 114 -9.98 -6.44 6.68
C PRO A 114 -10.75 -6.13 7.98
N LYS A 115 -10.06 -6.07 9.13
CA LYS A 115 -10.66 -5.68 10.42
C LYS A 115 -10.63 -4.18 10.69
N GLY A 116 -10.08 -3.37 9.79
CA GLY A 116 -9.98 -1.92 9.99
C GLY A 116 -8.94 -1.50 11.03
N THR A 117 -8.14 -2.43 11.56
CA THR A 117 -7.06 -2.10 12.50
C THR A 117 -5.77 -1.79 11.77
N ARG A 118 -5.34 -0.53 11.81
CA ARG A 118 -4.07 -0.11 11.20
C ARG A 118 -2.88 -0.79 11.88
N PHE A 119 -2.00 -1.40 11.08
CA PHE A 119 -0.70 -1.85 11.53
C PHE A 119 0.12 -0.63 11.99
N THR A 120 0.73 -0.71 13.17
CA THR A 120 1.57 0.36 13.72
C THR A 120 2.83 -0.25 14.32
N SER A 121 3.83 0.57 14.63
CA SER A 121 5.02 0.12 15.37
C SER A 121 4.71 -0.52 16.75
N LYS A 122 3.46 -0.41 17.22
CA LYS A 122 2.98 -0.95 18.50
C LYS A 122 2.10 -2.20 18.34
N LYS A 123 1.71 -2.57 17.11
CA LYS A 123 0.85 -3.72 16.85
C LYS A 123 1.38 -4.52 15.68
N LEU A 124 1.74 -5.77 15.95
CA LEU A 124 2.19 -6.72 14.94
C LEU A 124 1.02 -7.19 14.07
N SER A 125 1.33 -7.53 12.81
CA SER A 125 0.38 -8.19 11.92
C SER A 125 0.11 -9.62 12.39
N SER A 126 -1.07 -10.12 12.08
CA SER A 126 -1.50 -11.48 12.39
C SER A 126 -2.39 -12.05 11.28
N ASN A 127 -2.80 -13.31 11.38
CA ASN A 127 -3.70 -13.92 10.40
C ASN A 127 -5.02 -13.14 10.22
N GLN A 128 -5.40 -12.27 11.18
CA GLN A 128 -6.57 -11.39 11.06
C GLN A 128 -6.40 -10.27 10.04
N ASP A 129 -5.16 -9.96 9.66
CA ASP A 129 -4.83 -8.93 8.68
C ASP A 129 -4.76 -9.49 7.25
N LEU A 130 -4.93 -10.81 7.09
CA LEU A 130 -5.05 -11.47 5.81
C LEU A 130 -6.52 -11.50 5.38
N PHE A 131 -6.80 -11.03 4.16
CA PHE A 131 -8.12 -11.20 3.55
C PHE A 131 -8.35 -12.67 3.19
N GLN A 132 -9.51 -13.18 3.61
CA GLN A 132 -9.94 -14.56 3.42
C GLN A 132 -11.16 -14.62 2.50
N ALA A 133 -11.57 -15.84 2.12
CA ALA A 133 -12.76 -16.05 1.30
C ALA A 133 -13.98 -15.32 1.88
N GLY A 134 -14.64 -14.49 1.06
CA GLY A 134 -15.77 -13.66 1.44
C GLY A 134 -15.41 -12.22 1.84
N ASP A 135 -14.14 -11.93 2.15
CA ASP A 135 -13.70 -10.57 2.44
C ASP A 135 -13.63 -9.72 1.16
N ALA A 136 -13.86 -8.41 1.32
CA ALA A 136 -13.80 -7.45 0.23
C ALA A 136 -13.08 -6.16 0.63
N PHE A 137 -12.39 -5.57 -0.34
CA PHE A 137 -11.76 -4.25 -0.24
C PHE A 137 -12.33 -3.32 -1.30
N SER A 138 -12.71 -2.11 -0.89
CA SER A 138 -13.15 -1.04 -1.78
C SER A 138 -13.12 0.30 -1.05
N LEU A 139 -12.74 1.36 -1.76
CA LEU A 139 -12.91 2.74 -1.29
C LEU A 139 -14.20 3.40 -1.82
N LEU A 140 -14.91 2.73 -2.75
CA LEU A 140 -16.07 3.29 -3.46
C LEU A 140 -17.38 3.21 -2.66
N ASP A 141 -17.57 2.13 -1.92
CA ASP A 141 -18.83 1.85 -1.20
C ASP A 141 -18.72 2.37 0.23
N SER A 142 -19.54 3.35 0.62
CA SER A 142 -19.51 3.94 1.97
C SER A 142 -19.62 2.92 3.12
N SER A 143 -20.30 1.79 2.91
CA SER A 143 -20.43 0.74 3.93
C SER A 143 -19.11 -0.01 4.16
N VAL A 144 -18.32 -0.18 3.10
CA VAL A 144 -17.03 -0.89 3.10
C VAL A 144 -15.86 0.07 3.34
N SER A 145 -15.89 1.26 2.73
CA SER A 145 -14.82 2.25 2.77
C SER A 145 -14.65 2.88 4.14
N SER A 146 -15.68 2.87 4.99
CA SER A 146 -15.58 3.30 6.39
C SER A 146 -14.51 2.52 7.18
N THR A 147 -14.29 1.25 6.82
CA THR A 147 -13.23 0.39 7.37
C THR A 147 -11.85 0.79 6.87
N TYR A 148 -11.74 1.24 5.61
CA TYR A 148 -10.46 1.36 4.90
C TYR A 148 -9.96 2.80 4.68
N LYS A 149 -10.83 3.81 4.79
CA LYS A 149 -10.46 5.20 4.52
C LYS A 149 -9.30 5.71 5.38
N ASN A 150 -9.16 5.21 6.61
CA ASN A 150 -8.11 5.63 7.54
C ASN A 150 -6.73 5.03 7.22
N TYR A 151 -6.63 4.13 6.24
CA TYR A 151 -5.35 3.66 5.72
C TYR A 151 -4.79 4.60 4.66
N PHE A 152 -5.64 5.43 4.04
CA PHE A 152 -5.29 6.38 3.00
C PHE A 152 -5.29 7.80 3.59
N PRO A 153 -4.21 8.58 3.46
CA PRO A 153 -4.15 9.92 4.04
C PRO A 153 -5.25 10.86 3.53
N ALA A 154 -5.62 10.78 2.25
CA ALA A 154 -6.74 11.50 1.66
C ALA A 154 -8.15 10.94 2.00
N GLY A 155 -8.27 9.99 2.94
CA GLY A 155 -9.56 9.65 3.56
C GLY A 155 -10.58 8.94 2.67
N GLY A 156 -10.12 8.20 1.67
CA GLY A 156 -10.97 7.44 0.72
C GLY A 156 -10.56 7.65 -0.75
N ASN A 157 -9.74 8.65 -1.00
CA ASN A 157 -9.11 8.91 -2.29
C ASN A 157 -7.62 8.58 -2.21
N LEU A 158 -6.97 8.50 -3.37
CA LEU A 158 -5.53 8.65 -3.44
C LEU A 158 -5.17 10.12 -3.21
N ASP A 159 -3.91 10.40 -2.88
CA ASP A 159 -3.46 11.72 -2.49
C ASP A 159 -3.34 12.70 -3.66
N ASN A 160 -3.45 12.22 -4.90
CA ASN A 160 -3.69 13.06 -6.07
C ASN A 160 -5.16 13.54 -6.19
N GLY A 161 -6.02 13.16 -5.24
CA GLY A 161 -7.43 13.51 -5.17
C GLY A 161 -8.36 12.59 -5.95
N LYS A 162 -7.84 11.63 -6.72
CA LYS A 162 -8.66 10.70 -7.51
C LYS A 162 -9.14 9.51 -6.71
N GLU A 163 -10.24 8.92 -7.18
CA GLU A 163 -10.76 7.68 -6.61
C GLU A 163 -9.87 6.48 -7.00
N LEU A 164 -9.83 5.46 -6.15
CA LEU A 164 -9.39 4.13 -6.55
C LEU A 164 -10.62 3.37 -7.09
N PRO A 165 -10.77 3.19 -8.42
CA PRO A 165 -12.06 2.80 -9.02
C PRO A 165 -12.32 1.30 -8.95
N TYR A 166 -11.76 0.57 -7.97
CA TYR A 166 -11.79 -0.88 -7.92
C TYR A 166 -12.47 -1.42 -6.66
N LYS A 167 -13.22 -2.50 -6.84
CA LYS A 167 -13.63 -3.42 -5.77
C LYS A 167 -12.88 -4.73 -5.95
N VAL A 168 -12.28 -5.21 -4.88
CA VAL A 168 -11.58 -6.49 -4.79
C VAL A 168 -12.38 -7.41 -3.89
N GLU A 169 -12.67 -8.62 -4.36
CA GLU A 169 -13.36 -9.66 -3.60
C GLU A 169 -12.51 -10.92 -3.57
N VAL A 170 -12.25 -11.45 -2.39
CA VAL A 170 -11.57 -12.73 -2.25
C VAL A 170 -12.60 -13.84 -2.37
N VAL A 171 -12.58 -14.56 -3.49
CA VAL A 171 -13.51 -15.66 -3.78
C VAL A 171 -13.08 -16.93 -3.05
N SER A 172 -11.78 -17.21 -3.03
CA SER A 172 -11.19 -18.30 -2.25
C SER A 172 -9.74 -17.98 -1.93
N ALA A 173 -9.27 -18.39 -0.76
CA ALA A 173 -7.86 -18.33 -0.37
C ALA A 173 -7.54 -19.59 0.44
N GLY A 174 -6.56 -20.39 -0.02
CA GLY A 174 -6.16 -21.60 0.71
C GLY A 174 -5.14 -22.44 -0.06
N GLY A 175 -4.27 -23.14 0.69
CA GLY A 175 -3.19 -23.93 0.10
C GLY A 175 -2.19 -23.03 -0.64
N GLU A 176 -1.96 -23.33 -1.92
CA GLU A 176 -0.97 -22.66 -2.77
C GLU A 176 -1.59 -21.61 -3.71
N GLN A 177 -2.91 -21.38 -3.64
CA GLN A 177 -3.59 -20.45 -4.54
C GLN A 177 -4.69 -19.61 -3.88
N ALA A 178 -4.94 -18.45 -4.47
CA ALA A 178 -6.12 -17.64 -4.23
C ALA A 178 -6.84 -17.31 -5.53
N LYS A 179 -8.16 -17.15 -5.43
CA LYS A 179 -8.99 -16.61 -6.50
C LYS A 179 -9.57 -15.30 -6.01
N ILE A 180 -9.29 -14.22 -6.74
CA ILE A 180 -9.84 -12.90 -6.49
C ILE A 180 -10.67 -12.45 -7.68
N ARG A 181 -11.70 -11.66 -7.42
CA ARG A 181 -12.45 -10.92 -8.44
C ARG A 181 -12.17 -9.45 -8.27
N ILE A 182 -11.82 -8.79 -9.37
CA ILE A 182 -11.62 -7.34 -9.41
C ILE A 182 -12.65 -6.78 -10.39
N SER A 183 -13.43 -5.81 -9.93
CA SER A 183 -14.37 -5.06 -10.77
C SER A 183 -14.05 -3.58 -10.72
N LYS A 184 -14.06 -2.90 -11.87
CA LYS A 184 -13.90 -1.45 -11.97
C LYS A 184 -15.27 -0.77 -11.95
N LYS A 185 -15.40 0.37 -11.26
CA LYS A 185 -16.57 1.27 -11.36
C LYS A 185 -16.74 1.67 -12.83
N ALA A 186 -17.98 1.56 -13.31
CA ALA A 186 -18.35 1.94 -14.68
C ALA A 186 -18.34 3.46 -14.85
#